data_AF-A0A060H712-F1
#
_entry.id   AF-A0A060H712-F1
#
_cell.length_a   1.000
_cell.length_b   1.000
_cell.length_c   1.000
_cell.angle_alpha   90.00
_cell.angle_beta   90.00
_cell.angle_gamma   90.00
#
_symmetry.space_group_name_H-M   'P 1'
#
loop_
_entity.id
_entity.type
_entity.pdbx_description
1 polymer ?
#
loop_
_entity_poly.entity_id
_entity_poly.type
_entity_poly.pdbx_seq_one_letter_code
_entity_poly.pdbx_strand_id
1 'polypeptide(L)'
;MPRAQKKTTDELAQMRSRYQLASDCCRDLYDQARDDIKFVTVPGNQWDESLKKRRRHRQTYEFPKLRMHTQQVINEMRQQRPSCKVRGVEESDRGLAEIMQGICRNIESVSNADHAYDIAYEKAVKGGFGVLRVMTDYLNEDDFEQDIRIKAVRNPFAVKFDPAAVEIDRRDANFAFVEELIPRTDFERRFPDADVSDFDADTQCGAWRDAGQVRIAEYWWKDPRKRELLALSDGRVVFADEIAAQAGLGVEEAKTFLESAGVQIVRTRTIEGHRVLMRLTNGHTWLTEPYEFPCQFIPIVPVWGNIETIDGSDYWSGMVRFGKDQQRLHNVHRTALVEAVAKSPKAPFIVDPKMIEGHVQMWNDSHSEDFPYLLANIVDNGRIPVRVEQAQVPDALIRLAGMDNDDVKAATGIYDASLGARSNETSGIAINSRKMQGAVATFNYIDNLAYAVRYTYEILVDMIPRIYDTPRAVRVLGEDGGEKWKQLYQQVTDPTTGHTITLNDIRQGKYDVVVTVGPSYATQRMEAADAMMQLAAQMGGVAPQIATVAAYAGMRNMDLVGGEEVLAAFHKLLVAQGLLPPKDGEPPPEPPAPDPVQLARVKKLSADAELSGCPSATSTGRRRTTTS
;
A
#
# COMPACT_ATOMS: atom_id res chain seq x y z
N MET A 1 -37.31 -35.70 -13.48
CA MET A 1 -35.98 -35.13 -13.19
C MET A 1 -35.33 -34.45 -14.42
N PRO A 2 -35.76 -33.26 -14.92
CA PRO A 2 -34.97 -32.65 -16.02
C PRO A 2 -34.78 -31.13 -16.03
N ARG A 3 -35.43 -30.32 -15.18
CA ARG A 3 -35.38 -28.85 -15.32
C ARG A 3 -34.24 -28.19 -14.54
N ALA A 4 -33.97 -28.67 -13.33
CA ALA A 4 -32.89 -28.16 -12.48
C ALA A 4 -31.51 -28.58 -13.01
N GLN A 5 -31.30 -29.86 -13.31
CA GLN A 5 -30.04 -30.35 -13.90
C GLN A 5 -29.69 -29.63 -15.21
N LYS A 6 -30.68 -29.41 -16.10
CA LYS A 6 -30.44 -28.75 -17.39
C LYS A 6 -30.05 -27.26 -17.24
N LYS A 7 -30.57 -26.58 -16.20
CA LYS A 7 -30.18 -25.21 -15.85
C LYS A 7 -28.75 -25.16 -15.28
N THR A 8 -28.40 -26.11 -14.42
CA THR A 8 -27.04 -26.23 -13.86
C THR A 8 -26.00 -26.51 -14.95
N THR A 9 -26.33 -27.34 -15.94
CA THR A 9 -25.45 -27.63 -17.08
C THR A 9 -25.21 -26.38 -17.95
N ASP A 10 -26.23 -25.53 -18.12
CA ASP A 10 -26.14 -24.28 -18.89
C ASP A 10 -25.28 -23.22 -18.17
N GLU A 11 -25.44 -23.09 -16.85
CA GLU A 11 -24.61 -22.21 -16.01
C GLU A 11 -23.14 -22.63 -16.00
N LEU A 12 -22.85 -23.94 -15.97
CA LEU A 12 -21.48 -24.47 -16.10
C LEU A 12 -20.88 -24.20 -17.47
N ALA A 13 -21.66 -24.35 -18.54
CA ALA A 13 -21.21 -24.04 -19.89
C ALA A 13 -20.89 -22.54 -20.06
N GLN A 14 -21.75 -21.67 -19.51
CA GLN A 14 -21.51 -20.22 -19.49
C GLN A 14 -20.23 -19.88 -18.70
N MET A 15 -20.06 -20.47 -17.52
CA MET A 15 -18.86 -20.28 -16.70
C MET A 15 -17.60 -20.73 -17.46
N ARG A 16 -17.61 -21.90 -18.11
CA ARG A 16 -16.47 -22.38 -18.91
C ARG A 16 -16.14 -21.46 -20.07
N SER A 17 -17.16 -20.92 -20.76
CA SER A 17 -16.96 -19.95 -21.84
C SER A 17 -16.32 -18.65 -21.33
N ARG A 18 -16.79 -18.11 -20.20
CA ARG A 18 -16.18 -16.94 -19.52
C ARG A 18 -14.74 -17.20 -19.11
N TYR A 19 -14.47 -18.39 -18.56
CA TYR A 19 -13.12 -18.79 -18.15
C TYR A 19 -12.17 -18.85 -19.34
N GLN A 20 -12.60 -19.49 -20.45
CA GLN A 20 -11.79 -19.59 -21.66
C GLN A 20 -11.48 -18.20 -22.23
N LEU A 21 -12.48 -17.33 -22.33
CA LEU A 21 -12.30 -15.95 -22.80
C LEU A 21 -11.28 -15.17 -21.95
N ALA A 22 -11.42 -15.24 -20.62
CA ALA A 22 -10.49 -14.55 -19.71
C ALA A 22 -9.07 -15.14 -19.79
N SER A 23 -8.95 -16.46 -19.89
CA SER A 23 -7.66 -17.16 -20.01
C SER A 23 -6.94 -16.84 -21.32
N ASP A 24 -7.66 -16.80 -22.44
CA ASP A 24 -7.08 -16.52 -23.75
C ASP A 24 -6.60 -15.06 -23.85
N CYS A 25 -7.35 -14.10 -23.30
CA CYS A 25 -6.96 -12.68 -23.29
C CYS A 25 -5.68 -12.42 -22.48
N CYS A 26 -5.53 -13.04 -21.31
CA CYS A 26 -4.40 -12.76 -20.43
C CYS A 26 -3.17 -13.65 -20.67
N ARG A 27 -3.26 -14.71 -21.48
CA ARG A 27 -2.23 -15.75 -21.63
C ARG A 27 -0.85 -15.18 -21.97
N ASP A 28 -0.76 -14.42 -23.05
CA ASP A 28 0.50 -13.93 -23.58
C ASP A 28 1.18 -12.96 -22.60
N LEU A 29 0.40 -12.05 -22.00
CA LEU A 29 0.90 -11.10 -21.01
C LEU A 29 1.32 -11.80 -19.71
N TYR A 30 0.62 -12.86 -19.30
CA TYR A 30 1.00 -13.67 -18.13
C TYR A 30 2.29 -14.43 -18.39
N ASP A 31 2.49 -14.95 -19.60
CA ASP A 31 3.74 -15.62 -19.99
C ASP A 31 4.92 -14.65 -20.02
N GLN A 32 4.73 -13.47 -20.61
CA GLN A 32 5.75 -12.41 -20.62
C GLN A 32 6.09 -11.93 -19.21
N ALA A 33 5.09 -11.72 -18.36
CA ALA A 33 5.28 -11.30 -16.97
C ALA A 33 5.98 -12.38 -16.12
N ARG A 34 5.67 -13.66 -16.37
CA ARG A 34 6.40 -14.78 -15.75
C ARG A 34 7.87 -14.82 -16.16
N ASP A 35 8.17 -14.57 -17.44
CA ASP A 35 9.53 -14.43 -17.93
C ASP A 35 10.25 -13.24 -17.27
N ASP A 36 9.59 -12.08 -17.21
CA ASP A 36 10.12 -10.86 -16.57
C ASP A 36 10.49 -11.10 -15.10
N ILE A 37 9.60 -11.74 -14.32
CA ILE A 37 9.86 -12.08 -12.91
C ILE A 37 11.01 -13.08 -12.79
N LYS A 38 11.06 -14.10 -13.65
CA LYS A 38 12.15 -15.11 -13.65
C LYS A 38 13.48 -14.45 -13.96
N PHE A 39 13.54 -13.53 -14.92
CA PHE A 39 14.75 -12.85 -15.37
C PHE A 39 15.50 -12.10 -14.25
N VAL A 40 14.77 -11.50 -13.30
CA VAL A 40 15.37 -10.77 -12.16
C VAL A 40 15.50 -11.59 -10.89
N THR A 41 14.74 -12.69 -10.76
CA THR A 41 14.64 -13.46 -9.51
C THR A 41 15.51 -14.72 -9.53
N VAL A 42 15.55 -15.45 -10.64
CA VAL A 42 16.20 -16.77 -10.73
C VAL A 42 17.54 -16.64 -11.45
N PRO A 43 18.68 -16.89 -10.78
CA PRO A 43 19.99 -16.87 -11.43
C PRO A 43 20.06 -17.85 -12.62
N GLY A 44 20.77 -17.48 -13.68
CA GLY A 44 20.97 -18.29 -14.88
C GLY A 44 19.95 -18.07 -16.00
N ASN A 45 18.97 -17.17 -15.80
CA ASN A 45 17.88 -16.85 -16.74
C ASN A 45 18.08 -15.51 -17.47
N GLN A 46 19.23 -14.84 -17.32
CA GLN A 46 19.50 -13.58 -18.03
C GLN A 46 20.12 -13.78 -19.41
N TRP A 47 20.29 -15.03 -19.84
CA TRP A 47 20.84 -15.38 -21.14
C TRP A 47 19.75 -15.95 -22.04
N ASP A 48 19.77 -15.56 -23.30
CA ASP A 48 18.97 -16.22 -24.32
C ASP A 48 19.36 -17.71 -24.43
N GLU A 49 18.37 -18.59 -24.53
CA GLU A 49 18.61 -20.03 -24.57
C GLU A 49 19.42 -20.46 -25.79
N SER A 50 19.15 -19.87 -26.96
CA SER A 50 19.86 -20.22 -28.19
C SER A 50 21.34 -19.83 -28.08
N LEU A 51 21.61 -18.66 -27.50
CA LEU A 51 22.96 -18.18 -27.24
C LEU A 51 23.67 -19.06 -26.21
N LYS A 52 22.99 -19.44 -25.12
CA LYS A 52 23.51 -20.35 -24.08
C LYS A 52 23.88 -21.71 -24.67
N LYS A 53 23.00 -22.31 -25.48
CA LYS A 53 23.25 -23.58 -26.18
C LYS A 53 24.44 -23.48 -27.14
N ARG A 54 24.55 -22.39 -27.91
CA ARG A 54 25.70 -22.13 -28.81
C ARG A 54 27.04 -21.99 -28.07
N ARG A 55 27.01 -21.59 -26.80
CA ARG A 55 28.20 -21.41 -25.97
C ARG A 55 28.71 -22.71 -25.34
N ARG A 56 27.90 -23.77 -25.28
CA ARG A 56 28.24 -25.11 -24.72
C ARG A 56 28.88 -24.99 -23.33
N HIS A 57 30.18 -25.30 -23.21
CA HIS A 57 30.94 -25.27 -21.94
C HIS A 57 31.56 -23.90 -21.62
N ARG A 58 31.39 -22.89 -22.49
CA ARG A 58 31.89 -21.54 -22.21
C ARG A 58 31.04 -20.88 -21.14
N GLN A 59 31.70 -20.10 -20.28
CA GLN A 59 31.06 -19.42 -19.16
C GLN A 59 29.98 -18.46 -19.64
N THR A 60 28.90 -18.33 -18.86
CA THR A 60 27.82 -17.37 -19.08
C THR A 60 27.62 -16.59 -17.79
N TYR A 61 28.44 -15.56 -17.58
CA TYR A 61 28.35 -14.74 -16.37
C TYR A 61 27.14 -13.82 -16.44
N GLU A 62 26.54 -13.55 -15.28
CA GLU A 62 25.40 -12.64 -15.13
C GLU A 62 25.80 -11.53 -14.17
N PHE A 63 25.46 -10.29 -14.54
CA PHE A 63 25.70 -9.10 -13.74
C PHE A 63 24.35 -8.41 -13.48
N PRO A 64 23.53 -8.92 -12.54
CA PRO A 64 22.09 -8.64 -12.46
C PRO A 64 21.78 -7.25 -11.89
N LYS A 65 21.85 -6.20 -12.73
CA LYS A 65 21.59 -4.80 -12.34
C LYS A 65 20.10 -4.50 -12.19
N LEU A 66 19.26 -5.01 -13.09
CA LEU A 66 17.80 -4.83 -13.02
C LEU A 66 17.21 -5.30 -11.69
N ARG A 67 17.81 -6.31 -11.05
CA ARG A 67 17.39 -6.77 -9.71
C ARG A 67 17.52 -5.66 -8.67
N MET A 68 18.63 -4.92 -8.67
CA MET A 68 18.83 -3.81 -7.73
C MET A 68 17.94 -2.62 -8.05
N HIS A 69 17.72 -2.35 -9.34
CA HIS A 69 16.80 -1.29 -9.79
C HIS A 69 15.37 -1.57 -9.31
N THR A 70 14.85 -2.79 -9.52
CA THR A 70 13.53 -3.18 -9.00
C THR A 70 13.46 -3.14 -7.48
N GLN A 71 14.53 -3.56 -6.78
CA GLN A 71 14.56 -3.53 -5.32
C GLN A 71 14.53 -2.10 -4.76
N GLN A 72 15.16 -1.15 -5.44
CA GLN A 72 15.13 0.27 -5.04
C GLN A 72 13.70 0.81 -5.05
N VAL A 73 12.95 0.61 -6.15
CA VAL A 73 11.55 1.04 -6.27
C VAL A 73 10.65 0.35 -5.24
N ILE A 74 10.87 -0.95 -4.98
CA ILE A 74 10.15 -1.70 -3.95
C ILE A 74 10.43 -1.16 -2.54
N ASN A 75 11.69 -0.88 -2.23
CA ASN A 75 12.09 -0.38 -0.92
C ASN A 75 11.67 1.07 -0.68
N GLU A 76 11.56 1.88 -1.73
CA GLU A 76 11.05 3.24 -1.65
C GLU A 76 9.58 3.25 -1.24
N MET A 77 8.74 2.44 -1.89
CA MET A 77 7.34 2.26 -1.49
C MET A 77 7.23 1.79 -0.04
N ARG A 78 8.08 0.86 0.42
CA ARG A 78 8.09 0.39 1.82
C ARG A 78 8.44 1.49 2.83
N GLN A 79 9.16 2.53 2.42
CA GLN A 79 9.44 3.70 3.27
C GLN A 79 8.29 4.72 3.24
N GLN A 80 7.57 4.81 2.13
CA GLN A 80 6.49 5.78 1.90
C GLN A 80 5.19 5.07 1.52
N ARG A 81 4.71 4.17 2.40
CA ARG A 81 3.50 3.40 2.12
C ARG A 81 2.30 4.34 1.94
N PRO A 82 1.49 4.18 0.88
CA PRO A 82 0.26 4.94 0.71
C PRO A 82 -0.66 4.74 1.92
N SER A 83 -1.25 5.83 2.40
CA SER A 83 -2.21 5.79 3.50
C SER A 83 -3.57 6.26 3.00
N CYS A 84 -4.64 5.65 3.49
CA CYS A 84 -6.00 6.01 3.09
C CYS A 84 -6.77 6.66 4.24
N LYS A 85 -7.58 7.66 3.91
CA LYS A 85 -8.43 8.39 4.86
C LYS A 85 -9.89 8.38 4.39
N VAL A 86 -10.76 7.85 5.24
CA VAL A 86 -12.21 7.93 5.14
C VAL A 86 -12.67 9.30 5.65
N ARG A 87 -13.49 9.98 4.85
CA ARG A 87 -14.08 11.29 5.16
C ARG A 87 -15.60 11.17 5.10
N GLY A 88 -16.30 11.89 5.98
CA GLY A 88 -17.75 12.05 5.86
C GLY A 88 -18.07 12.97 4.68
N VAL A 89 -19.11 12.65 3.92
CA VAL A 89 -19.60 13.52 2.84
C VAL A 89 -20.29 14.76 3.43
N GLU A 90 -20.99 14.58 4.53
CA GLU A 90 -21.72 15.62 5.26
C GLU A 90 -21.02 15.95 6.58
N GLU A 91 -21.21 17.17 7.11
CA GLU A 91 -20.55 17.60 8.35
C GLU A 91 -20.99 16.76 9.57
N SER A 92 -22.26 16.31 9.57
CA SER A 92 -22.81 15.39 10.57
C SER A 92 -22.11 14.03 10.59
N ASP A 93 -21.53 13.60 9.46
CA ASP A 93 -20.94 12.27 9.31
C ASP A 93 -19.49 12.20 9.77
N ARG A 94 -18.88 13.33 10.13
CA ARG A 94 -17.46 13.40 10.52
C ARG A 94 -17.13 12.46 11.68
N GLY A 95 -17.98 12.43 12.71
CA GLY A 95 -17.78 11.54 13.86
C GLY A 95 -17.88 10.06 13.50
N LEU A 96 -18.79 9.70 12.59
CA LEU A 96 -18.93 8.33 12.08
C LEU A 96 -17.76 7.95 11.17
N ALA A 97 -17.28 8.87 10.34
CA ALA A 97 -16.12 8.65 9.47
C ALA A 97 -14.84 8.39 10.25
N GLU A 98 -14.65 9.04 11.41
CA GLU A 98 -13.53 8.75 12.31
C GLU A 98 -13.60 7.34 12.91
N ILE A 99 -14.82 6.86 13.22
CA ILE A 99 -15.03 5.47 13.68
C ILE A 99 -14.72 4.50 12.53
N MET A 100 -15.28 4.75 11.35
CA MET A 100 -15.07 3.93 10.15
C MET A 100 -13.58 3.83 9.81
N GLN A 101 -12.86 4.96 9.80
CA GLN A 101 -11.42 5.00 9.58
C GLN A 101 -10.65 4.12 10.57
N GLY A 102 -11.00 4.20 11.85
CA GLY A 102 -10.29 3.43 12.87
C GLY A 102 -10.64 1.93 12.83
N ILE A 103 -11.84 1.55 12.36
CA ILE A 103 -12.19 0.15 12.04
C ILE A 103 -11.36 -0.34 10.85
N CYS A 104 -11.29 0.43 9.75
CA CYS A 104 -10.46 0.07 8.59
C CYS A 104 -8.99 -0.15 8.98
N ARG A 105 -8.41 0.76 9.79
CA ARG A 105 -7.04 0.58 10.31
C ARG A 105 -6.90 -0.66 11.17
N ASN A 106 -7.90 -0.98 12.00
CA ASN A 106 -7.89 -2.20 12.79
C ASN A 106 -7.89 -3.44 11.89
N ILE A 107 -8.73 -3.47 10.85
CA ILE A 107 -8.76 -4.54 9.85
C ILE A 107 -7.40 -4.68 9.17
N GLU A 108 -6.75 -3.58 8.77
CA GLU A 108 -5.42 -3.61 8.17
C GLU A 108 -4.37 -4.21 9.11
N SER A 109 -4.34 -3.76 10.37
CA SER A 109 -3.43 -4.25 11.39
C SER A 109 -3.62 -5.75 11.65
N VAL A 110 -4.87 -6.16 11.88
CA VAL A 110 -5.23 -7.55 12.17
C VAL A 110 -4.97 -8.46 10.97
N SER A 111 -5.15 -7.96 9.74
CA SER A 111 -4.91 -8.70 8.50
C SER A 111 -3.44 -8.78 8.08
N ASN A 112 -2.55 -8.03 8.73
CA ASN A 112 -1.19 -7.80 8.21
C ASN A 112 -1.22 -7.28 6.76
N ALA A 113 -2.06 -6.27 6.51
CA ALA A 113 -2.32 -5.75 5.16
C ALA A 113 -1.07 -5.18 4.49
N ASP A 114 -0.13 -4.63 5.27
CA ASP A 114 1.20 -4.21 4.80
C ASP A 114 1.88 -5.28 3.94
N HIS A 115 1.85 -6.53 4.38
CA HIS A 115 2.45 -7.64 3.66
C HIS A 115 1.69 -7.99 2.37
N ALA A 116 0.36 -7.81 2.36
CA ALA A 116 -0.45 -8.00 1.16
C ALA A 116 -0.15 -6.93 0.11
N TYR A 117 -0.07 -5.66 0.51
CA TYR A 117 0.33 -4.55 -0.35
C TYR A 117 1.76 -4.74 -0.87
N ASP A 118 2.71 -5.11 0.00
CA ASP A 118 4.11 -5.34 -0.37
C ASP A 118 4.26 -6.46 -1.42
N ILE A 119 3.54 -7.58 -1.26
CA ILE A 119 3.57 -8.68 -2.24
C ILE A 119 2.96 -8.25 -3.57
N ALA A 120 1.77 -7.62 -3.54
CA ALA A 120 1.09 -7.20 -4.77
C ALA A 120 1.94 -6.18 -5.54
N TYR A 121 2.51 -5.20 -4.85
CA TYR A 121 3.39 -4.20 -5.43
C TYR A 121 4.67 -4.81 -6.01
N GLU A 122 5.33 -5.73 -5.30
CA GLU A 122 6.53 -6.40 -5.80
C GLU A 122 6.27 -7.14 -7.12
N LYS A 123 5.10 -7.78 -7.25
CA LYS A 123 4.71 -8.45 -8.50
C LYS A 123 4.40 -7.45 -9.61
N ALA A 124 3.72 -6.34 -9.29
CA ALA A 124 3.44 -5.25 -10.22
C ALA A 124 4.73 -4.60 -10.77
N VAL A 125 5.70 -4.29 -9.91
CA VAL A 125 6.98 -3.68 -10.33
C VAL A 125 7.80 -4.63 -11.22
N LYS A 126 7.86 -5.92 -10.86
CA LYS A 126 8.68 -6.90 -11.59
C LYS A 126 8.04 -7.35 -12.91
N GLY A 127 6.77 -7.76 -12.86
CA GLY A 127 6.07 -8.39 -13.99
C GLY A 127 4.95 -7.56 -14.60
N GLY A 128 4.50 -6.49 -13.93
CA GLY A 128 3.43 -5.61 -14.40
C GLY A 128 2.06 -5.89 -13.80
N PHE A 129 1.91 -6.98 -13.05
CA PHE A 129 0.62 -7.39 -12.49
C PHE A 129 0.79 -8.03 -11.11
N GLY A 130 0.09 -7.48 -10.12
CA GLY A 130 -0.08 -8.00 -8.77
C GLY A 130 -1.55 -7.99 -8.37
N VAL A 131 -1.91 -8.74 -7.32
CA VAL A 131 -3.29 -8.83 -6.86
C VAL A 131 -3.31 -8.98 -5.33
N LEU A 132 -4.33 -8.40 -4.70
CA LEU A 132 -4.74 -8.68 -3.34
C LEU A 132 -6.24 -9.00 -3.30
N ARG A 133 -6.72 -9.63 -2.22
CA ARG A 133 -8.14 -9.96 -2.06
C ARG A 133 -8.63 -9.59 -0.67
N VAL A 134 -9.89 -9.20 -0.59
CA VAL A 134 -10.63 -9.03 0.66
C VAL A 134 -11.50 -10.26 0.87
N MET A 135 -11.54 -10.78 2.09
CA MET A 135 -12.32 -11.96 2.45
C MET A 135 -13.01 -11.77 3.77
N THR A 136 -14.02 -12.59 4.02
CA THR A 136 -14.57 -12.81 5.36
C THR A 136 -13.97 -14.08 5.94
N ASP A 137 -13.67 -14.06 7.23
CA ASP A 137 -13.17 -15.21 7.99
C ASP A 137 -13.85 -15.24 9.36
N TYR A 138 -14.06 -16.43 9.92
CA TYR A 138 -14.58 -16.56 11.29
C TYR A 138 -13.39 -16.61 12.25
N LEU A 139 -13.32 -15.67 13.18
CA LEU A 139 -12.16 -15.51 14.07
C LEU A 139 -12.04 -16.67 15.06
N ASN A 140 -13.18 -17.12 15.59
CA ASN A 140 -13.29 -18.15 16.61
C ASN A 140 -14.28 -19.22 16.14
N GLU A 141 -14.02 -20.47 16.52
CA GLU A 141 -14.94 -21.59 16.24
C GLU A 141 -16.28 -21.45 17.00
N ASP A 142 -16.29 -20.66 18.07
CA ASP A 142 -17.40 -20.53 19.01
C ASP A 142 -18.25 -19.25 18.80
N ASP A 143 -17.97 -18.45 17.77
CA ASP A 143 -18.63 -17.17 17.53
C ASP A 143 -19.26 -17.10 16.13
N PHE A 144 -20.47 -16.53 16.05
CA PHE A 144 -21.18 -16.29 14.79
C PHE A 144 -20.69 -15.02 14.09
N GLU A 145 -19.86 -14.22 14.77
CA GLU A 145 -19.34 -12.97 14.25
C GLU A 145 -18.22 -13.19 13.20
N GLN A 146 -18.47 -12.72 11.97
CA GLN A 146 -17.46 -12.72 10.91
C GLN A 146 -16.55 -11.50 11.01
N ASP A 147 -15.29 -11.67 10.59
CA ASP A 147 -14.32 -10.60 10.45
C ASP A 147 -13.84 -10.43 9.01
N ILE A 148 -13.55 -9.18 8.65
CA ILE A 148 -13.02 -8.84 7.34
C ILE A 148 -11.50 -8.97 7.38
N ARG A 149 -10.93 -9.64 6.38
CA ARG A 149 -9.50 -9.87 6.25
C ARG A 149 -8.99 -9.50 4.86
N ILE A 150 -7.88 -8.76 4.83
CA ILE A 150 -7.12 -8.51 3.59
C ILE A 150 -6.05 -9.60 3.46
N LYS A 151 -6.11 -10.42 2.41
CA LYS A 151 -5.13 -11.49 2.17
C LYS A 151 -4.33 -11.25 0.90
N ALA A 152 -3.04 -11.57 0.97
CA ALA A 152 -2.13 -11.49 -0.17
C ALA A 152 -2.40 -12.61 -1.18
N VAL A 153 -2.39 -12.29 -2.47
CA VAL A 153 -2.39 -13.31 -3.54
C VAL A 153 -0.96 -13.49 -4.04
N ARG A 154 -0.29 -14.57 -3.61
CA ARG A 154 1.12 -14.82 -3.94
C ARG A 154 1.36 -15.10 -5.43
N ASN A 155 0.41 -15.79 -6.06
CA ASN A 155 0.43 -16.06 -7.49
C ASN A 155 -0.65 -15.20 -8.18
N PRO A 156 -0.33 -13.99 -8.66
CA PRO A 156 -1.32 -13.14 -9.32
C PRO A 156 -1.86 -13.77 -10.60
N PHE A 157 -1.08 -14.63 -11.28
CA PHE A 157 -1.49 -15.30 -12.52
C PHE A 157 -2.61 -16.33 -12.33
N ALA A 158 -2.91 -16.68 -11.07
CA ALA A 158 -4.06 -17.50 -10.73
C ALA A 158 -5.39 -16.73 -10.91
N VAL A 159 -5.33 -15.40 -10.88
CA VAL A 159 -6.49 -14.54 -10.99
C VAL A 159 -6.76 -14.22 -12.45
N LYS A 160 -8.02 -14.23 -12.87
CA LYS A 160 -8.44 -13.82 -14.22
C LYS A 160 -9.67 -12.94 -14.10
N PHE A 161 -9.62 -11.74 -14.67
CA PHE A 161 -10.74 -10.81 -14.66
C PHE A 161 -11.55 -10.90 -15.96
N ASP A 162 -12.77 -10.38 -15.94
CA ASP A 162 -13.57 -10.12 -17.14
C ASP A 162 -12.81 -9.22 -18.13
N PRO A 163 -12.50 -9.70 -19.36
CA PRO A 163 -11.83 -8.90 -20.37
C PRO A 163 -12.60 -7.67 -20.84
N ALA A 164 -13.91 -7.60 -20.58
CA ALA A 164 -14.73 -6.44 -20.92
C ALA A 164 -14.60 -5.28 -19.90
N ALA A 165 -13.92 -5.50 -18.78
CA ALA A 165 -13.66 -4.46 -17.78
C ALA A 165 -12.70 -3.40 -18.37
N VAL A 166 -13.05 -2.12 -18.25
CA VAL A 166 -12.29 -0.98 -18.77
C VAL A 166 -11.62 -0.20 -17.64
N GLU A 167 -12.21 -0.21 -16.44
CA GLU A 167 -11.63 0.52 -15.31
C GLU A 167 -10.34 -0.13 -14.82
N ILE A 168 -9.37 0.70 -14.42
CA ILE A 168 -8.04 0.24 -14.01
C ILE A 168 -8.11 -0.71 -12.81
N ASP A 169 -8.99 -0.47 -11.85
CA ASP A 169 -9.17 -1.32 -10.67
C ASP A 169 -10.10 -2.52 -10.93
N ARG A 170 -10.63 -2.65 -12.16
CA ARG A 170 -11.57 -3.67 -12.60
C ARG A 170 -12.86 -3.70 -11.77
N ARG A 171 -13.27 -2.57 -11.16
CA ARG A 171 -14.52 -2.51 -10.38
C ARG A 171 -15.76 -2.78 -11.23
N ASP A 172 -15.67 -2.58 -12.53
CA ASP A 172 -16.72 -2.80 -13.53
C ASP A 172 -16.78 -4.24 -14.04
N ALA A 173 -15.79 -5.09 -13.72
CA ALA A 173 -15.77 -6.49 -14.12
C ALA A 173 -17.05 -7.23 -13.72
N ASN A 174 -17.67 -7.96 -14.66
CA ASN A 174 -18.88 -8.72 -14.37
C ASN A 174 -18.58 -10.08 -13.73
N PHE A 175 -17.37 -10.58 -13.94
CA PHE A 175 -16.92 -11.83 -13.36
C PHE A 175 -15.40 -11.83 -13.12
N ALA A 176 -14.95 -12.71 -12.25
CA ALA A 176 -13.54 -12.99 -12.03
C ALA A 176 -13.36 -14.45 -11.59
N PHE A 177 -12.16 -14.96 -11.78
CA PHE A 177 -11.75 -16.29 -11.36
C PHE A 177 -10.52 -16.20 -10.47
N VAL A 178 -10.47 -17.01 -9.42
CA VAL A 178 -9.24 -17.29 -8.66
C VAL A 178 -9.00 -18.78 -8.70
N GLU A 179 -7.92 -19.22 -9.35
CA GLU A 179 -7.62 -20.64 -9.49
C GLU A 179 -6.60 -21.15 -8.47
N GLU A 180 -6.81 -22.38 -8.01
CA GLU A 180 -5.90 -23.10 -7.13
C GLU A 180 -5.65 -24.48 -7.73
N LEU A 181 -4.38 -24.89 -7.79
CA LEU A 181 -4.01 -26.26 -8.12
C LEU A 181 -3.80 -27.01 -6.83
N ILE A 182 -4.62 -28.04 -6.59
CA ILE A 182 -4.48 -28.90 -5.41
C ILE A 182 -4.20 -30.35 -5.81
N PRO A 183 -3.42 -31.11 -5.01
CA PRO A 183 -3.25 -32.54 -5.22
C PRO A 183 -4.60 -33.26 -5.22
N ARG A 184 -4.75 -34.29 -6.05
CA ARG A 184 -6.00 -35.08 -6.12
C ARG A 184 -6.42 -35.66 -4.76
N THR A 185 -5.47 -36.08 -3.94
CA THR A 185 -5.72 -36.59 -2.58
C THR A 185 -6.33 -35.53 -1.65
N ASP A 186 -5.91 -34.27 -1.79
CA ASP A 186 -6.47 -33.17 -1.00
C ASP A 186 -7.85 -32.75 -1.52
N PHE A 187 -8.07 -32.86 -2.84
CA PHE A 187 -9.38 -32.64 -3.46
C PHE A 187 -10.41 -33.63 -2.92
N GLU A 188 -10.11 -34.93 -2.96
CA GLU A 188 -11.00 -36.00 -2.47
C GLU A 188 -11.28 -35.85 -0.96
N ARG A 189 -10.33 -35.33 -0.18
CA ARG A 189 -10.53 -35.02 1.25
C ARG A 189 -11.43 -33.81 1.47
N ARG A 190 -11.26 -32.73 0.69
CA ARG A 190 -12.03 -31.47 0.86
C ARG A 190 -13.44 -31.56 0.30
N PHE A 191 -13.63 -32.35 -0.75
CA PHE A 191 -14.90 -32.47 -1.49
C PHE A 191 -15.24 -33.94 -1.74
N PRO A 192 -15.58 -34.72 -0.70
CA PRO A 192 -15.84 -36.16 -0.82
C PRO A 192 -17.08 -36.48 -1.69
N ASP A 193 -18.04 -35.55 -1.76
CA ASP A 193 -19.29 -35.71 -2.50
C ASP A 193 -19.19 -35.25 -3.97
N ALA A 194 -18.03 -34.73 -4.39
CA ALA A 194 -17.84 -34.25 -5.75
C ALA A 194 -17.66 -35.44 -6.71
N ASP A 195 -18.47 -35.49 -7.77
CA ASP A 195 -18.32 -36.52 -8.81
C ASP A 195 -17.06 -36.26 -9.64
N VAL A 196 -16.07 -37.16 -9.49
CA VAL A 196 -14.79 -37.15 -10.22
C VAL A 196 -14.80 -38.20 -11.34
N SER A 197 -15.85 -39.02 -11.44
CA SER A 197 -15.82 -40.26 -12.21
C SER A 197 -15.82 -40.05 -13.74
N ASP A 198 -16.27 -38.89 -14.23
CA ASP A 198 -16.20 -38.49 -15.64
C ASP A 198 -15.17 -37.38 -15.93
N PHE A 199 -14.47 -36.90 -14.89
CA PHE A 199 -13.52 -35.79 -15.00
C PHE A 199 -12.33 -36.13 -15.91
N ASP A 200 -11.91 -37.40 -15.92
CA ASP A 200 -10.78 -37.87 -16.72
C ASP A 200 -11.14 -38.05 -18.22
N ALA A 201 -12.42 -38.19 -18.57
CA ALA A 201 -12.90 -38.44 -19.94
C ALA A 201 -13.37 -37.18 -20.70
N ASP A 202 -13.63 -36.07 -20.01
CA ASP A 202 -14.17 -34.85 -20.63
C ASP A 202 -13.08 -33.99 -21.30
N THR A 203 -13.05 -33.99 -22.63
CA THR A 203 -12.12 -33.19 -23.44
C THR A 203 -12.29 -31.68 -23.26
N GLN A 204 -13.46 -31.20 -22.85
CA GLN A 204 -13.72 -29.78 -22.57
C GLN A 204 -13.09 -29.33 -21.25
N CYS A 205 -12.74 -30.27 -20.36
CA CYS A 205 -12.08 -30.01 -19.08
C CYS A 205 -10.55 -30.16 -19.14
N GLY A 206 -9.95 -30.24 -20.33
CA GLY A 206 -8.50 -30.42 -20.49
C GLY A 206 -7.64 -29.33 -19.83
N ALA A 207 -8.12 -28.08 -19.80
CA ALA A 207 -7.43 -26.96 -19.15
C ALA A 207 -7.52 -26.97 -17.60
N TRP A 208 -8.38 -27.82 -17.03
CA TRP A 208 -8.66 -27.92 -15.59
C TRP A 208 -7.92 -29.08 -14.93
N ARG A 209 -7.09 -29.79 -15.69
CA ARG A 209 -6.37 -31.00 -15.28
C ARG A 209 -4.88 -30.85 -15.54
N ASP A 210 -4.09 -31.24 -14.55
CA ASP A 210 -2.65 -31.45 -14.70
C ASP A 210 -2.27 -32.79 -14.06
N ALA A 211 -1.10 -33.34 -14.37
CA ALA A 211 -0.73 -34.69 -13.94
C ALA A 211 -0.75 -34.84 -12.40
N GLY A 212 -1.77 -35.50 -11.86
CA GLY A 212 -1.95 -35.73 -10.41
C GLY A 212 -2.53 -34.53 -9.62
N GLN A 213 -2.93 -33.46 -10.30
CA GLN A 213 -3.48 -32.25 -9.67
C GLN A 213 -4.82 -31.87 -10.31
N VAL A 214 -5.72 -31.34 -9.49
CA VAL A 214 -7.04 -30.85 -9.90
C VAL A 214 -7.07 -29.32 -9.75
N ARG A 215 -7.49 -28.61 -10.79
CA ARG A 215 -7.71 -27.17 -10.72
C ARG A 215 -9.08 -26.89 -10.12
N ILE A 216 -9.11 -26.15 -9.03
CA ILE A 216 -10.32 -25.54 -8.49
C ILE A 216 -10.31 -24.07 -8.88
N ALA A 217 -11.47 -23.52 -9.22
CA ALA A 217 -11.65 -22.08 -9.34
C ALA A 217 -12.75 -21.58 -8.41
N GLU A 218 -12.46 -20.49 -7.71
CA GLU A 218 -13.48 -19.58 -7.20
C GLU A 218 -14.04 -18.79 -8.38
N TYR A 219 -15.31 -18.99 -8.71
CA TYR A 219 -16.00 -18.22 -9.72
C TYR A 219 -16.81 -17.11 -9.06
N TRP A 220 -16.43 -15.87 -9.34
CA TRP A 220 -17.09 -14.66 -8.86
C TRP A 220 -17.88 -14.04 -10.00
N TRP A 221 -19.14 -13.68 -9.79
CA TRP A 221 -19.92 -12.92 -10.78
C TRP A 221 -20.92 -11.96 -10.14
N LYS A 222 -21.24 -10.89 -10.88
CA LYS A 222 -22.32 -9.97 -10.56
C LYS A 222 -23.62 -10.49 -11.14
N ASP A 223 -24.60 -10.75 -10.26
CA ASP A 223 -25.96 -11.14 -10.62
C ASP A 223 -26.84 -9.88 -10.64
N PRO A 224 -27.34 -9.42 -11.81
CA PRO A 224 -28.16 -8.23 -11.91
C PRO A 224 -29.46 -8.37 -11.10
N ARG A 225 -29.74 -7.39 -10.25
CA ARG A 225 -30.92 -7.35 -9.38
C ARG A 225 -31.60 -6.00 -9.47
N LYS A 226 -32.89 -5.99 -9.83
CA LYS A 226 -33.72 -4.78 -9.75
C LYS A 226 -34.23 -4.63 -8.33
N ARG A 227 -33.96 -3.48 -7.72
CA ARG A 227 -34.43 -3.13 -6.36
C ARG A 227 -35.30 -1.89 -6.45
N GLU A 228 -36.32 -1.82 -5.60
CA GLU A 228 -37.18 -0.64 -5.51
C GLU A 228 -36.75 0.20 -4.31
N LEU A 229 -36.37 1.45 -4.57
CA LEU A 229 -36.02 2.43 -3.56
C LEU A 229 -37.25 3.25 -3.17
N LEU A 230 -37.53 3.32 -1.88
CA LEU A 230 -38.66 4.04 -1.30
C LEU A 230 -38.12 5.24 -0.51
N ALA A 231 -38.63 6.43 -0.81
CA ALA A 231 -38.47 7.61 0.02
C ALA A 231 -39.72 7.76 0.89
N LEU A 232 -39.55 7.67 2.21
CA LEU A 232 -40.62 7.68 3.19
C LEU A 232 -40.90 9.11 3.70
N SER A 233 -42.10 9.34 4.23
CA SER A 233 -42.55 10.65 4.73
C SER A 233 -41.82 11.11 5.99
N ASP A 234 -41.12 10.20 6.66
CA ASP A 234 -40.25 10.48 7.81
C ASP A 234 -38.82 10.91 7.40
N GLY A 235 -38.56 11.04 6.10
CA GLY A 235 -37.26 11.43 5.55
C GLY A 235 -36.29 10.27 5.33
N ARG A 236 -36.65 9.03 5.70
CA ARG A 236 -35.79 7.86 5.45
C ARG A 236 -35.86 7.42 3.99
N VAL A 237 -34.72 6.95 3.49
CA VAL A 237 -34.58 6.35 2.16
C VAL A 237 -34.12 4.91 2.33
N VAL A 238 -34.94 3.98 1.86
CA VAL A 238 -34.85 2.55 2.22
C VAL A 238 -35.24 1.70 1.03
N PHE A 239 -34.65 0.53 0.91
CA PHE A 239 -35.05 -0.40 -0.14
C PHE A 239 -36.23 -1.26 0.31
N ALA A 240 -37.17 -1.49 -0.60
CA ALA A 240 -38.40 -2.22 -0.32
C ALA A 240 -38.14 -3.68 0.12
N ASP A 241 -37.06 -4.29 -0.38
CA ASP A 241 -36.65 -5.65 -0.04
C ASP A 241 -36.03 -5.77 1.35
N GLU A 242 -35.34 -4.74 1.84
CA GLU A 242 -34.78 -4.70 3.20
C GLU A 242 -35.89 -4.61 4.25
N ILE A 243 -36.91 -3.79 4.00
CA ILE A 243 -38.07 -3.69 4.91
C ILE A 243 -38.86 -5.00 4.91
N ALA A 244 -39.06 -5.59 3.74
CA ALA A 244 -39.70 -6.89 3.61
C ALA A 244 -38.95 -7.97 4.42
N ALA A 245 -37.61 -8.00 4.31
CA ALA A 245 -36.77 -8.93 5.05
C ALA A 245 -36.82 -8.68 6.57
N GLN A 246 -36.72 -7.42 7.02
CA GLN A 246 -36.77 -7.07 8.44
C GLN A 246 -38.13 -7.40 9.08
N ALA A 247 -39.22 -7.22 8.35
CA ALA A 247 -40.57 -7.50 8.84
C ALA A 247 -40.97 -8.99 8.65
N GLY A 248 -40.18 -9.77 7.92
CA GLY A 248 -40.53 -11.15 7.55
C GLY A 248 -41.76 -11.25 6.62
N LEU A 249 -42.03 -10.20 5.85
CA LEU A 249 -43.22 -10.03 5.02
C LEU A 249 -42.87 -10.01 3.52
N GLY A 250 -43.87 -10.16 2.65
CA GLY A 250 -43.71 -9.84 1.23
C GLY A 250 -43.49 -8.33 1.01
N VAL A 251 -42.87 -7.94 -0.12
CA VAL A 251 -42.58 -6.52 -0.43
C VAL A 251 -43.84 -5.63 -0.40
N GLU A 252 -44.96 -6.13 -0.92
CA GLU A 252 -46.23 -5.40 -0.95
C GLU A 252 -46.91 -5.34 0.44
N GLU A 253 -46.75 -6.39 1.25
CA GLU A 253 -47.24 -6.42 2.63
C GLU A 253 -46.43 -5.48 3.52
N ALA A 254 -45.12 -5.40 3.29
CA ALA A 254 -44.23 -4.46 3.97
C ALA A 254 -44.59 -3.00 3.66
N LYS A 255 -44.94 -2.68 2.40
CA LYS A 255 -45.46 -1.35 2.03
C LYS A 255 -46.76 -1.03 2.75
N THR A 256 -47.69 -1.99 2.80
CA THR A 256 -48.97 -1.84 3.51
C THR A 256 -48.75 -1.66 5.02
N PHE A 257 -47.76 -2.36 5.59
CA PHE A 257 -47.38 -2.23 7.00
C PHE A 257 -46.85 -0.82 7.31
N LEU A 258 -45.99 -0.25 6.45
CA LEU A 258 -45.49 1.12 6.61
C LEU A 258 -46.63 2.15 6.58
N GLU A 259 -47.58 1.99 5.65
CA GLU A 259 -48.76 2.85 5.57
C GLU A 259 -49.63 2.75 6.83
N SER A 260 -49.81 1.54 7.36
CA SER A 260 -50.54 1.32 8.63
C SER A 260 -49.84 1.91 9.85
N ALA A 261 -48.51 2.02 9.80
CA ALA A 261 -47.68 2.68 10.81
C ALA A 261 -47.65 4.22 10.66
N GLY A 262 -48.42 4.78 9.71
CA GLY A 262 -48.50 6.22 9.47
C GLY A 262 -47.36 6.81 8.64
N VAL A 263 -46.53 5.97 8.01
CA VAL A 263 -45.41 6.40 7.16
C VAL A 263 -45.82 6.27 5.69
N GLN A 264 -45.99 7.40 5.01
CA GLN A 264 -46.39 7.43 3.60
C GLN A 264 -45.18 7.33 2.68
N ILE A 265 -45.34 6.63 1.56
CA ILE A 265 -44.32 6.55 0.50
C ILE A 265 -44.42 7.80 -0.37
N VAL A 266 -43.44 8.70 -0.29
CA VAL A 266 -43.43 9.98 -1.01
C VAL A 266 -42.95 9.81 -2.45
N ARG A 267 -41.91 9.01 -2.66
CA ARG A 267 -41.33 8.74 -3.99
C ARG A 267 -40.85 7.30 -4.09
N THR A 268 -41.05 6.69 -5.25
CA THR A 268 -40.47 5.39 -5.58
C THR A 268 -39.61 5.49 -6.82
N ARG A 269 -38.55 4.69 -6.87
CA ARG A 269 -37.73 4.52 -8.07
C ARG A 269 -37.17 3.11 -8.11
N THR A 270 -37.27 2.45 -9.27
CA THR A 270 -36.54 1.20 -9.51
C THR A 270 -35.08 1.51 -9.84
N ILE A 271 -34.17 0.84 -9.15
CA ILE A 271 -32.72 0.89 -9.36
C ILE A 271 -32.28 -0.46 -9.89
N GLU A 272 -31.52 -0.45 -10.98
CA GLU A 272 -30.79 -1.62 -11.44
C GLU A 272 -29.49 -1.68 -10.64
N GLY A 273 -29.38 -2.68 -9.77
CA GLY A 273 -28.16 -3.00 -9.04
C GLY A 273 -27.72 -4.42 -9.33
N HIS A 274 -26.83 -4.94 -8.50
CA HIS A 274 -26.35 -6.31 -8.57
C HIS A 274 -25.96 -6.81 -7.19
N ARG A 275 -25.89 -8.13 -7.05
CA ARG A 275 -25.26 -8.81 -5.92
C ARG A 275 -24.06 -9.60 -6.41
N VAL A 276 -23.05 -9.76 -5.56
CA VAL A 276 -21.86 -10.52 -5.90
C VAL A 276 -22.03 -11.93 -5.36
N LEU A 277 -21.94 -12.92 -6.25
CA LEU A 277 -22.02 -14.33 -5.90
C LEU A 277 -20.66 -14.98 -6.12
N MET A 278 -20.32 -15.92 -5.24
CA MET A 278 -19.14 -16.77 -5.34
C MET A 278 -19.54 -18.23 -5.32
N ARG A 279 -18.91 -19.04 -6.17
CA ARG A 279 -19.11 -20.49 -6.16
C ARG A 279 -17.83 -21.23 -6.55
N LEU A 280 -17.52 -22.32 -5.85
CA LEU A 280 -16.39 -23.17 -6.18
C LEU A 280 -16.74 -24.17 -7.29
N THR A 281 -15.82 -24.38 -8.23
CA THR A 281 -15.96 -25.37 -9.32
C THR A 281 -14.63 -26.01 -9.65
N ASN A 282 -14.66 -27.25 -10.13
CA ASN A 282 -13.52 -27.92 -10.78
C ASN A 282 -13.62 -27.87 -12.33
N GLY A 283 -14.56 -27.09 -12.89
CA GLY A 283 -14.84 -27.01 -14.33
C GLY A 283 -15.90 -28.01 -14.82
N HIS A 284 -16.06 -29.14 -14.13
CA HIS A 284 -17.02 -30.20 -14.49
C HIS A 284 -18.29 -30.13 -13.62
N THR A 285 -18.12 -29.97 -12.31
CA THR A 285 -19.19 -29.87 -11.32
C THR A 285 -19.00 -28.65 -10.42
N TRP A 286 -20.09 -28.26 -9.77
CA TRP A 286 -20.05 -27.26 -8.71
C TRP A 286 -19.72 -27.95 -7.39
N LEU A 287 -18.75 -27.42 -6.66
CA LEU A 287 -18.26 -28.00 -5.40
C LEU A 287 -18.98 -27.43 -4.18
N THR A 288 -19.52 -26.21 -4.29
CA THR A 288 -20.28 -25.54 -3.23
C THR A 288 -21.58 -24.98 -3.77
N GLU A 289 -22.49 -24.64 -2.86
CA GLU A 289 -23.62 -23.78 -3.18
C GLU A 289 -23.17 -22.34 -3.45
N PRO A 290 -23.96 -21.55 -4.20
CA PRO A 290 -23.68 -20.12 -4.39
C PRO A 290 -23.68 -19.38 -3.04
N TYR A 291 -22.57 -18.72 -2.73
CA TYR A 291 -22.44 -17.85 -1.56
C TYR A 291 -22.63 -16.38 -1.99
N GLU A 292 -23.60 -15.69 -1.38
CA GLU A 292 -23.77 -14.25 -1.57
C GLU A 292 -22.74 -13.49 -0.74
N PHE A 293 -21.80 -12.85 -1.42
CA PHE A 293 -20.73 -12.11 -0.77
C PHE A 293 -21.27 -10.75 -0.29
N PRO A 294 -21.01 -10.33 0.97
CA PRO A 294 -21.56 -9.11 1.55
C PRO A 294 -20.84 -7.84 1.05
N CYS A 295 -20.77 -7.66 -0.27
CA CYS A 295 -20.20 -6.49 -0.94
C CYS A 295 -20.89 -6.26 -2.28
N GLN A 296 -20.95 -5.01 -2.74
CA GLN A 296 -21.35 -4.68 -4.11
C GLN A 296 -20.24 -5.00 -5.13
N PHE A 297 -18.98 -5.03 -4.71
CA PHE A 297 -17.84 -5.22 -5.61
C PHE A 297 -17.26 -6.62 -5.51
N ILE A 298 -16.65 -7.11 -6.60
CA ILE A 298 -15.86 -8.35 -6.55
C ILE A 298 -14.61 -8.05 -5.70
N PRO A 299 -14.36 -8.79 -4.61
CA PRO A 299 -13.37 -8.42 -3.60
C PRO A 299 -11.94 -8.84 -4.00
N ILE A 300 -11.58 -8.60 -5.26
CA ILE A 300 -10.27 -8.90 -5.84
C ILE A 300 -9.75 -7.61 -6.46
N VAL A 301 -8.61 -7.14 -5.97
CA VAL A 301 -8.06 -5.83 -6.30
C VAL A 301 -6.76 -6.02 -7.07
N PRO A 302 -6.70 -5.67 -8.36
CA PRO A 302 -5.48 -5.70 -9.14
C PRO A 302 -4.58 -4.52 -8.77
N VAL A 303 -3.27 -4.76 -8.79
CA VAL A 303 -2.21 -3.75 -8.67
C VAL A 303 -1.40 -3.80 -9.96
N TRP A 304 -1.35 -2.68 -10.68
CA TRP A 304 -0.69 -2.62 -11.98
C TRP A 304 0.71 -2.02 -11.90
N GLY A 305 1.59 -2.50 -12.78
CA GLY A 305 2.85 -1.82 -13.09
C GLY A 305 2.61 -0.70 -14.09
N ASN A 306 3.28 -0.74 -15.24
CA ASN A 306 2.90 0.09 -16.38
C ASN A 306 1.69 -0.55 -17.07
N ILE A 307 0.64 0.22 -17.35
CA ILE A 307 -0.54 -0.21 -18.09
C ILE A 307 -0.93 0.86 -19.10
N GLU A 308 -1.19 0.44 -20.32
CA GLU A 308 -1.61 1.28 -21.44
C GLU A 308 -2.63 0.51 -22.29
N THR A 309 -3.63 1.19 -22.83
CA THR A 309 -4.61 0.56 -23.72
C THR A 309 -4.17 0.76 -25.18
N ILE A 310 -3.86 -0.34 -25.88
CA ILE A 310 -3.39 -0.37 -27.27
C ILE A 310 -4.43 -1.13 -28.11
N ASP A 311 -4.96 -0.51 -29.16
CA ASP A 311 -5.96 -1.11 -30.06
C ASP A 311 -7.17 -1.73 -29.32
N GLY A 312 -7.57 -1.12 -28.20
CA GLY A 312 -8.68 -1.58 -27.35
C GLY A 312 -8.36 -2.76 -26.44
N SER A 313 -7.10 -3.19 -26.38
CA SER A 313 -6.61 -4.22 -25.45
C SER A 313 -5.61 -3.63 -24.46
N ASP A 314 -5.68 -4.04 -23.19
CA ASP A 314 -4.76 -3.55 -22.18
C ASP A 314 -3.39 -4.23 -22.31
N TYR A 315 -2.37 -3.44 -22.57
CA TYR A 315 -0.98 -3.84 -22.54
C TYR A 315 -0.35 -3.39 -21.22
N TRP A 316 0.08 -4.35 -20.42
CA TRP A 316 0.74 -4.05 -19.15
C TRP A 316 2.08 -4.77 -19.03
N SER A 317 3.00 -4.14 -18.30
CA SER A 317 4.38 -4.59 -18.12
C SER A 317 4.99 -4.07 -16.83
N GLY A 318 5.97 -4.80 -16.30
CA GLY A 318 6.82 -4.30 -15.21
C GLY A 318 8.01 -3.52 -15.73
N MET A 319 8.79 -2.94 -14.81
CA MET A 319 10.00 -2.19 -15.15
C MET A 319 11.06 -3.06 -15.85
N VAL A 320 11.04 -4.36 -15.60
CA VAL A 320 12.04 -5.31 -16.13
C VAL A 320 11.96 -5.42 -17.65
N ARG A 321 10.75 -5.38 -18.24
CA ARG A 321 10.51 -5.76 -19.63
C ARG A 321 11.38 -4.98 -20.61
N PHE A 322 11.42 -3.66 -20.47
CA PHE A 322 12.14 -2.76 -21.36
C PHE A 322 13.66 -2.78 -21.16
N GLY A 323 14.16 -3.30 -20.03
CA GLY A 323 15.59 -3.40 -19.73
C GLY A 323 16.21 -4.78 -20.00
N LYS A 324 15.42 -5.81 -20.35
CA LYS A 324 15.91 -7.19 -20.50
C LYS A 324 17.00 -7.31 -21.56
N ASP A 325 16.82 -6.63 -22.69
CA ASP A 325 17.72 -6.80 -23.84
C ASP A 325 19.06 -6.12 -23.61
N GLN A 326 19.06 -4.93 -23.02
CA GLN A 326 20.27 -4.21 -22.60
C GLN A 326 21.01 -5.01 -21.51
N GLN A 327 20.30 -5.59 -20.56
CA GLN A 327 20.90 -6.45 -19.53
C GLN A 327 21.53 -7.73 -20.13
N ARG A 328 20.90 -8.33 -21.15
CA ARG A 328 21.45 -9.46 -21.91
C ARG A 328 22.73 -9.05 -22.64
N LEU A 329 22.72 -7.92 -23.35
CA LEU A 329 23.88 -7.39 -24.06
C LEU A 329 25.04 -7.09 -23.09
N HIS A 330 24.74 -6.47 -21.96
CA HIS A 330 25.73 -6.21 -20.91
C HIS A 330 26.41 -7.49 -20.43
N ASN A 331 25.62 -8.55 -20.18
CA ASN A 331 26.14 -9.85 -19.79
C ASN A 331 27.02 -10.47 -20.88
N VAL A 332 26.65 -10.33 -22.16
CA VAL A 332 27.42 -10.80 -23.31
C VAL A 332 28.76 -10.07 -23.42
N HIS A 333 28.76 -8.74 -23.44
CA HIS A 333 29.98 -7.95 -23.59
C HIS A 333 30.94 -8.15 -22.42
N ARG A 334 30.43 -8.16 -21.18
CA ARG A 334 31.25 -8.41 -19.98
C ARG A 334 31.82 -9.83 -19.94
N THR A 335 31.04 -10.83 -20.37
CA THR A 335 31.55 -12.20 -20.45
C THR A 335 32.59 -12.35 -21.56
N ALA A 336 32.40 -11.70 -22.70
CA ALA A 336 33.39 -11.68 -23.79
C ALA A 336 34.70 -11.01 -23.36
N LEU A 337 34.60 -9.93 -22.59
CA LEU A 337 35.74 -9.26 -21.95
C LEU A 337 36.52 -10.22 -21.03
N VAL A 338 35.81 -10.92 -20.12
CA VAL A 338 36.44 -11.90 -19.23
C VAL A 338 37.08 -13.04 -20.02
N GLU A 339 36.43 -13.52 -21.08
CA GLU A 339 37.01 -14.54 -21.96
C GLU A 339 38.28 -14.06 -22.67
N ALA A 340 38.32 -12.83 -23.16
CA ALA A 340 39.49 -12.27 -23.83
C ALA A 340 40.69 -12.23 -22.89
N VAL A 341 40.48 -11.77 -21.64
CA VAL A 341 41.51 -11.78 -20.59
C VAL A 341 41.92 -13.21 -20.25
N ALA A 342 40.96 -14.13 -20.08
CA ALA A 342 41.25 -15.51 -19.72
C ALA A 342 42.01 -16.30 -20.80
N LYS A 343 41.77 -15.99 -22.09
CA LYS A 343 42.45 -16.62 -23.23
C LYS A 343 43.79 -15.98 -23.55
N SER A 344 44.10 -14.83 -22.95
CA SER A 344 45.37 -14.15 -23.20
C SER A 344 46.54 -15.01 -22.69
N PRO A 345 47.58 -15.23 -23.52
CA PRO A 345 48.77 -15.96 -23.07
C PRO A 345 49.39 -15.30 -21.85
N LYS A 346 49.55 -16.06 -20.77
CA LYS A 346 50.21 -15.56 -19.54
C LYS A 346 51.72 -15.47 -19.70
N ALA A 347 52.29 -16.35 -20.51
CA ALA A 347 53.71 -16.36 -20.82
C ALA A 347 54.01 -15.31 -21.91
N PRO A 348 54.83 -14.28 -21.61
CA PRO A 348 55.08 -13.20 -22.55
C PRO A 348 56.14 -13.56 -23.59
N PHE A 349 56.97 -14.60 -23.41
CA PHE A 349 58.07 -14.93 -24.30
C PHE A 349 57.84 -16.25 -25.05
N ILE A 350 58.11 -16.25 -26.36
CA ILE A 350 58.29 -17.47 -27.14
C ILE A 350 59.78 -17.66 -27.36
N VAL A 351 60.29 -18.82 -26.95
CA VAL A 351 61.71 -19.17 -27.02
C VAL A 351 61.89 -20.53 -27.70
N ASP A 352 62.94 -20.66 -28.51
CA ASP A 352 63.47 -21.97 -28.88
C ASP A 352 64.30 -22.50 -27.70
N PRO A 353 64.17 -23.78 -27.30
CA PRO A 353 64.96 -24.35 -26.20
C PRO A 353 66.47 -24.06 -26.27
N LYS A 354 67.05 -23.99 -27.48
CA LYS A 354 68.48 -23.66 -27.68
C LYS A 354 68.84 -22.22 -27.28
N MET A 355 67.89 -21.29 -27.32
CA MET A 355 68.10 -19.87 -26.95
C MET A 355 68.32 -19.69 -25.45
N ILE A 356 67.78 -20.58 -24.63
CA ILE A 356 67.83 -20.47 -23.15
C ILE A 356 68.73 -21.54 -22.52
N GLU A 357 69.47 -22.29 -23.33
CA GLU A 357 70.37 -23.35 -22.87
C GLU A 357 71.45 -22.76 -21.94
N GLY A 358 71.58 -23.30 -20.73
CA GLY A 358 72.47 -22.77 -19.68
C GLY A 358 71.89 -21.61 -18.85
N HIS A 359 70.74 -21.04 -19.24
CA HIS A 359 70.11 -19.89 -18.57
C HIS A 359 68.64 -20.14 -18.18
N VAL A 360 68.15 -21.37 -18.25
CA VAL A 360 66.73 -21.75 -18.01
C VAL A 360 66.20 -21.23 -16.67
N GLN A 361 66.99 -21.33 -15.59
CA GLN A 361 66.58 -20.89 -14.26
C GLN A 361 66.33 -19.38 -14.21
N MET A 362 67.22 -18.60 -14.83
CA MET A 362 67.08 -17.14 -14.94
C MET A 362 65.79 -16.74 -15.70
N TRP A 363 65.42 -17.50 -16.73
CA TRP A 363 64.17 -17.28 -17.47
C TRP A 363 62.92 -17.72 -16.69
N ASN A 364 63.01 -18.76 -15.87
CA ASN A 364 61.92 -19.17 -14.97
C ASN A 364 61.68 -18.12 -13.88
N ASP A 365 62.75 -17.62 -13.27
CA ASP A 365 62.68 -16.66 -12.16
C ASP A 365 62.42 -15.23 -12.66
N SER A 366 62.52 -14.97 -13.96
CA SER A 366 62.30 -13.64 -14.58
C SER A 366 60.92 -13.01 -14.32
N HIS A 367 59.93 -13.81 -13.90
CA HIS A 367 58.60 -13.32 -13.53
C HIS A 367 58.46 -13.02 -12.03
N SER A 368 59.41 -13.47 -11.21
CA SER A 368 59.38 -13.40 -9.74
C SER A 368 60.49 -12.52 -9.16
N GLU A 369 61.61 -12.37 -9.88
CA GLU A 369 62.79 -11.60 -9.46
C GLU A 369 63.15 -10.52 -10.48
N ASP A 370 63.58 -9.35 -9.99
CA ASP A 370 64.00 -8.22 -10.82
C ASP A 370 65.45 -8.39 -11.29
N PHE A 371 65.65 -8.99 -12.47
CA PHE A 371 66.96 -9.06 -13.11
C PHE A 371 67.28 -7.78 -13.92
N PRO A 372 68.50 -7.23 -13.85
CA PRO A 372 68.89 -6.05 -14.63
C PRO A 372 68.98 -6.31 -16.14
N TYR A 373 69.13 -7.57 -16.56
CA TYR A 373 69.18 -8.01 -17.95
C TYR A 373 68.83 -9.50 -18.03
N LEU A 374 68.39 -9.99 -19.20
CA LEU A 374 68.18 -11.42 -19.46
C LEU A 374 69.20 -11.91 -20.50
N LEU A 375 69.84 -13.04 -20.21
CA LEU A 375 70.81 -13.66 -21.12
C LEU A 375 70.11 -14.62 -22.08
N ALA A 376 70.38 -14.49 -23.38
CA ALA A 376 69.90 -15.40 -24.41
C ALA A 376 71.03 -15.76 -25.37
N ASN A 377 71.09 -17.02 -25.76
CA ASN A 377 71.99 -17.50 -26.80
C ASN A 377 71.42 -17.16 -28.17
N ILE A 378 72.31 -16.77 -29.09
CA ILE A 378 71.96 -16.52 -30.50
C ILE A 378 72.05 -17.86 -31.24
N VAL A 379 70.92 -18.37 -31.71
CA VAL A 379 70.86 -19.59 -32.54
C VAL A 379 71.16 -19.26 -34.01
N ASP A 380 71.49 -20.27 -34.83
CA ASP A 380 72.02 -20.21 -36.21
C ASP A 380 71.24 -19.40 -37.28
N ASN A 381 70.23 -18.62 -36.89
CA ASN A 381 69.50 -17.70 -37.77
C ASN A 381 69.36 -16.27 -37.18
N GLY A 382 70.16 -15.92 -36.17
CA GLY A 382 70.11 -14.58 -35.54
C GLY A 382 68.81 -14.27 -34.80
N ARG A 383 67.99 -15.29 -34.52
CA ARG A 383 66.71 -15.14 -33.81
C ARG A 383 66.96 -15.05 -32.31
N ILE A 384 66.35 -14.05 -31.68
CA ILE A 384 66.32 -13.86 -30.23
C ILE A 384 64.92 -14.18 -29.68
N PRO A 385 64.79 -14.48 -28.38
CA PRO A 385 63.50 -14.53 -27.70
C PRO A 385 62.64 -13.31 -28.04
N VAL A 386 61.46 -13.55 -28.60
CA VAL A 386 60.50 -12.49 -28.89
C VAL A 386 59.42 -12.46 -27.83
N ARG A 387 59.11 -11.24 -27.37
CA ARG A 387 57.95 -11.04 -26.51
C ARG A 387 56.70 -11.02 -27.39
N VAL A 388 55.77 -11.92 -27.13
CA VAL A 388 54.43 -11.83 -27.70
C VAL A 388 53.75 -10.66 -27.04
N GLU A 389 53.28 -9.70 -27.84
CA GLU A 389 52.42 -8.64 -27.31
C GLU A 389 51.23 -9.29 -26.60
N GLN A 390 50.98 -8.88 -25.36
CA GLN A 390 49.80 -9.34 -24.65
C GLN A 390 48.59 -8.97 -25.49
N ALA A 391 47.67 -9.92 -25.68
CA ALA A 391 46.44 -9.65 -26.40
C ALA A 391 45.74 -8.48 -25.71
N GLN A 392 45.67 -7.34 -26.40
CA GLN A 392 45.00 -6.18 -25.85
C GLN A 392 43.53 -6.52 -25.68
N VAL A 393 43.02 -6.25 -24.49
CA VAL A 393 41.58 -6.29 -24.26
C VAL A 393 40.93 -5.32 -25.24
N PRO A 394 39.96 -5.74 -26.05
CA PRO A 394 39.34 -4.83 -27.01
C PRO A 394 38.63 -3.67 -26.29
N ASP A 395 39.16 -2.45 -26.42
CA ASP A 395 38.56 -1.22 -25.87
C ASP A 395 37.12 -1.00 -26.33
N ALA A 396 36.77 -1.54 -27.50
CA ALA A 396 35.41 -1.53 -28.01
C ALA A 396 34.44 -2.26 -27.06
N LEU A 397 34.82 -3.41 -26.49
CA LEU A 397 33.97 -4.17 -25.57
C LEU A 397 33.78 -3.46 -24.23
N ILE A 398 34.82 -2.77 -23.74
CA ILE A 398 34.72 -1.97 -22.52
C ILE A 398 33.75 -0.81 -22.74
N ARG A 399 33.87 -0.10 -23.87
CA ARG A 399 32.97 1.01 -24.23
C ARG A 399 31.53 0.55 -24.41
N LEU A 400 31.30 -0.56 -25.14
CA LEU A 400 29.96 -1.13 -25.31
C LEU A 400 29.35 -1.54 -23.98
N ALA A 401 30.09 -2.21 -23.10
CA ALA A 401 29.59 -2.56 -21.77
C ALA A 401 29.25 -1.33 -20.90
N GLY A 402 29.92 -0.20 -21.15
CA GLY A 402 29.58 1.11 -20.59
C GLY A 402 28.27 1.66 -21.16
N MET A 403 28.11 1.65 -22.48
CA MET A 403 26.87 2.06 -23.16
C MET A 403 25.66 1.23 -22.70
N ASP A 404 25.79 -0.10 -22.65
CA ASP A 404 24.71 -0.98 -22.17
C ASP A 404 24.28 -0.63 -20.73
N ASN A 405 25.23 -0.18 -19.90
CA ASN A 405 24.93 0.24 -18.53
C ASN A 405 24.06 1.50 -18.52
N ASP A 406 24.39 2.48 -19.35
CA ASP A 406 23.65 3.72 -19.43
C ASP A 406 22.28 3.51 -20.09
N ASP A 407 22.17 2.58 -21.05
CA ASP A 407 20.88 2.17 -21.63
C ASP A 407 19.98 1.47 -20.60
N VAL A 408 20.54 0.62 -19.72
CA VAL A 408 19.78 0.01 -18.60
C VAL A 408 19.26 1.10 -17.64
N LYS A 409 20.07 2.11 -17.32
CA LYS A 409 19.64 3.24 -16.48
C LYS A 409 18.53 4.05 -17.15
N ALA A 410 18.69 4.38 -18.43
CA ALA A 410 17.70 5.11 -19.21
C ALA A 410 16.37 4.34 -19.31
N ALA A 411 16.42 3.03 -19.56
CA ALA A 411 15.22 2.18 -19.65
C ALA A 411 14.47 2.04 -18.32
N THR A 412 15.19 2.07 -17.20
CA THR A 412 14.59 1.93 -15.85
C THR A 412 14.25 3.27 -15.20
N GLY A 413 14.71 4.40 -15.75
CA GLY A 413 14.56 5.73 -15.14
C GLY A 413 15.45 5.96 -13.91
N ILE A 414 16.32 5.00 -13.55
CA ILE A 414 17.17 5.05 -12.36
C ILE A 414 18.59 5.48 -12.76
N TYR A 415 18.93 6.74 -12.46
CA TYR A 415 20.24 7.33 -12.75
C TYR A 415 21.23 7.24 -11.56
N ASP A 416 22.54 7.35 -11.81
CA ASP A 416 23.60 7.18 -10.79
C ASP A 416 23.48 8.11 -9.56
N ALA A 417 22.87 9.29 -9.72
CA ALA A 417 22.60 10.20 -8.61
C ALA A 417 21.63 9.60 -7.57
N SER A 418 20.72 8.73 -8.01
CA SER A 418 19.77 8.02 -7.15
C SER A 418 20.40 6.81 -6.44
N LEU A 419 21.52 6.29 -6.97
CA LEU A 419 22.31 5.19 -6.40
C LEU A 419 23.33 5.65 -5.34
N GLY A 420 23.29 6.94 -4.96
CA GLY A 420 24.15 7.49 -3.90
C GLY A 420 25.58 7.82 -4.33
N ALA A 421 25.85 7.94 -5.63
CA ALA A 421 27.17 8.38 -6.12
C ALA A 421 27.44 9.84 -5.65
N ARG A 422 28.57 10.05 -4.98
CA ARG A 422 28.99 11.38 -4.49
C ARG A 422 29.18 12.33 -5.67
N SER A 423 28.30 13.31 -5.77
CA SER A 423 28.51 14.51 -6.61
C SER A 423 29.04 15.66 -5.76
N ASN A 424 29.58 16.69 -6.41
CA ASN A 424 30.27 17.83 -5.79
C ASN A 424 29.37 18.79 -4.97
N GLU A 425 28.14 18.38 -4.64
CA GLU A 425 27.23 19.22 -3.85
C GLU A 425 26.93 18.60 -2.50
N THR A 426 27.08 19.43 -1.47
CA THR A 426 27.14 19.03 -0.06
C THR A 426 25.91 19.44 0.74
N SER A 427 24.93 20.15 0.15
CA SER A 427 23.76 20.63 0.91
C SER A 427 22.70 19.54 1.07
N GLY A 428 22.21 19.34 2.30
CA GLY A 428 21.17 18.35 2.62
C GLY A 428 19.86 18.58 1.85
N ILE A 429 19.53 19.83 1.54
CA ILE A 429 18.35 20.20 0.74
C ILE A 429 18.53 19.76 -0.72
N ALA A 430 19.70 19.96 -1.33
CA ALA A 430 19.95 19.50 -2.70
C ALA A 430 20.00 17.97 -2.80
N ILE A 431 20.51 17.29 -1.78
CA ILE A 431 20.49 15.82 -1.69
C ILE A 431 19.04 15.30 -1.59
N ASN A 432 18.21 15.89 -0.73
CA ASN A 432 16.80 15.52 -0.62
C ASN A 432 16.01 15.85 -1.88
N SER A 433 16.21 17.03 -2.49
CA SER A 433 15.58 17.39 -3.75
C SER A 433 15.93 16.42 -4.88
N ARG A 434 17.14 15.86 -4.89
CA ARG A 434 17.55 14.84 -5.88
C ARG A 434 16.93 13.47 -5.61
N LYS A 435 16.81 13.06 -4.36
CA LYS A 435 16.04 11.85 -4.02
C LYS A 435 14.61 11.96 -4.55
N MET A 436 13.98 13.13 -4.38
CA MET A 436 12.65 13.41 -4.92
C MET A 436 12.63 13.39 -6.46
N GLN A 437 13.65 13.89 -7.16
CA GLN A 437 13.73 13.79 -8.63
C GLN A 437 13.83 12.33 -9.13
N GLY A 438 14.58 11.47 -8.44
CA GLY A 438 14.64 10.04 -8.75
C GLY A 438 13.29 9.34 -8.53
N ALA A 439 12.61 9.69 -7.43
CA ALA A 439 11.27 9.20 -7.09
C ALA A 439 10.22 9.50 -8.17
N VAL A 440 10.32 10.69 -8.81
CA VAL A 440 9.36 11.13 -9.84
C VAL A 440 9.36 10.19 -11.05
N ALA A 441 10.50 9.65 -11.46
CA ALA A 441 10.58 8.79 -12.65
C ALA A 441 9.80 7.47 -12.50
N THR A 442 9.68 6.95 -11.27
CA THR A 442 9.00 5.69 -10.95
C THR A 442 7.73 5.90 -10.14
N PHE A 443 7.26 7.13 -10.01
CA PHE A 443 6.12 7.50 -9.18
C PHE A 443 4.82 6.82 -9.63
N ASN A 444 4.69 6.55 -10.92
CA ASN A 444 3.53 5.88 -11.50
C ASN A 444 3.22 4.52 -10.84
N TYR A 445 4.24 3.77 -10.40
CA TYR A 445 4.03 2.51 -9.68
C TYR A 445 3.37 2.74 -8.32
N ILE A 446 3.85 3.73 -7.55
CA ILE A 446 3.29 4.06 -6.23
C ILE A 446 1.87 4.61 -6.38
N ASP A 447 1.62 5.40 -7.42
CA ASP A 447 0.28 5.93 -7.73
C ASP A 447 -0.71 4.81 -8.07
N ASN A 448 -0.30 3.83 -8.89
CA ASN A 448 -1.11 2.64 -9.18
C ASN A 448 -1.42 1.80 -7.93
N LEU A 449 -0.46 1.70 -6.99
CA LEU A 449 -0.74 1.11 -5.69
C LEU A 449 -1.72 1.94 -4.87
N ALA A 450 -1.61 3.27 -4.90
CA ALA A 450 -2.52 4.17 -4.22
C ALA A 450 -3.97 3.99 -4.70
N TYR A 451 -4.19 3.82 -6.01
CA TYR A 451 -5.51 3.46 -6.57
C TYR A 451 -6.03 2.11 -6.04
N ALA A 452 -5.17 1.09 -5.97
CA ALA A 452 -5.56 -0.21 -5.42
C ALA A 452 -5.91 -0.14 -3.93
N VAL A 453 -5.15 0.61 -3.12
CA VAL A 453 -5.43 0.84 -1.70
C VAL A 453 -6.75 1.61 -1.54
N ARG A 454 -7.02 2.60 -2.39
CA ARG A 454 -8.29 3.33 -2.42
C ARG A 454 -9.46 2.37 -2.62
N TYR A 455 -9.39 1.55 -3.67
CA TYR A 455 -10.45 0.60 -4.01
C TYR A 455 -10.63 -0.45 -2.90
N THR A 456 -9.55 -0.87 -2.26
CA THR A 456 -9.61 -1.74 -1.07
C THR A 456 -10.43 -1.08 0.05
N TYR A 457 -10.19 0.19 0.34
CA TYR A 457 -10.97 0.93 1.34
C TYR A 457 -12.42 1.14 0.93
N GLU A 458 -12.72 1.37 -0.34
CA GLU A 458 -14.11 1.45 -0.84
C GLU A 458 -14.85 0.12 -0.65
N ILE A 459 -14.18 -1.01 -0.88
CA ILE A 459 -14.70 -2.35 -0.55
C ILE A 459 -14.94 -2.48 0.95
N LEU A 460 -13.99 -2.08 1.80
CA LEU A 460 -14.14 -2.17 3.26
C LEU A 460 -15.32 -1.33 3.77
N VAL A 461 -15.45 -0.09 3.29
CA VAL A 461 -16.52 0.83 3.69
C VAL A 461 -17.91 0.27 3.32
N ASP A 462 -18.04 -0.43 2.19
CA ASP A 462 -19.29 -1.10 1.81
C ASP A 462 -19.54 -2.40 2.61
N MET A 463 -18.47 -3.15 2.91
CA MET A 463 -18.55 -4.44 3.62
C MET A 463 -18.82 -4.29 5.13
N ILE A 464 -18.18 -3.31 5.78
CA ILE A 464 -18.22 -3.12 7.24
C ILE A 464 -19.67 -3.02 7.78
N PRO A 465 -20.56 -2.17 7.23
CA PRO A 465 -21.94 -2.07 7.74
C PRO A 465 -22.80 -3.32 7.50
N ARG A 466 -22.43 -4.16 6.53
CA ARG A 466 -23.13 -5.41 6.16
C ARG A 466 -22.72 -6.59 7.02
N ILE A 467 -21.46 -6.62 7.47
CA ILE A 467 -20.90 -7.71 8.29
C ILE A 467 -20.99 -7.37 9.79
N TYR A 468 -20.73 -6.11 10.15
CA TYR A 468 -20.84 -5.64 11.54
C TYR A 468 -22.25 -5.08 11.74
N ASP A 469 -23.21 -6.01 11.76
CA ASP A 469 -24.64 -5.71 11.76
C ASP A 469 -25.29 -5.73 13.15
N THR A 470 -24.59 -6.29 14.14
CA THR A 470 -25.00 -6.42 15.54
C THR A 470 -24.34 -5.38 16.46
N PRO A 471 -24.97 -5.04 17.61
CA PRO A 471 -24.33 -4.23 18.66
C PRO A 471 -23.12 -4.95 19.25
N ARG A 472 -21.92 -4.44 18.95
CA ARG A 472 -20.66 -5.04 19.39
C ARG A 472 -19.60 -3.99 19.71
N ALA A 473 -18.66 -4.36 20.57
CA ALA A 473 -17.51 -3.52 20.90
C ALA A 473 -16.41 -3.74 19.87
N VAL A 474 -16.10 -2.71 19.08
CA VAL A 474 -15.03 -2.77 18.07
C VAL A 474 -13.83 -1.97 18.52
N ARG A 475 -12.64 -2.50 18.18
CA ARG A 475 -11.38 -1.80 18.39
C ARG A 475 -11.19 -0.78 17.26
N VAL A 476 -11.04 0.49 17.64
CA VAL A 476 -10.85 1.62 16.72
C VAL A 476 -9.43 2.15 16.92
N LEU A 477 -8.62 2.14 15.87
CA LEU A 477 -7.24 2.63 15.91
C LEU A 477 -7.16 4.12 15.51
N GLY A 478 -6.56 4.94 16.37
CA GLY A 478 -6.28 6.36 16.09
C GLY A 478 -5.14 6.57 15.08
N GLU A 479 -4.91 7.82 14.66
CA GLU A 479 -3.77 8.17 13.76
C GLU A 479 -2.42 7.90 14.44
N ASP A 480 -2.35 8.06 15.76
CA ASP A 480 -1.15 7.83 16.56
C ASP A 480 -0.90 6.36 16.94
N GLY A 481 -1.73 5.43 16.46
CA GLY A 481 -1.69 4.01 16.87
C GLY A 481 -2.34 3.72 18.23
N GLY A 482 -2.86 4.75 18.92
CA GLY A 482 -3.63 4.57 20.15
C GLY A 482 -4.93 3.78 19.92
N GLU A 483 -5.19 2.79 20.77
CA GLU A 483 -6.37 1.93 20.69
C GLU A 483 -7.51 2.49 21.53
N LYS A 484 -8.71 2.62 20.94
CA LYS A 484 -9.94 2.97 21.67
C LYS A 484 -11.01 1.94 21.36
N TRP A 485 -11.65 1.43 22.41
CA TRP A 485 -12.84 0.59 22.26
C TRP A 485 -14.07 1.48 22.13
N LYS A 486 -14.86 1.26 21.08
CA LYS A 486 -16.17 1.91 20.89
C LYS A 486 -17.25 0.86 20.74
N GLN A 487 -18.39 1.08 21.39
CA GLN A 487 -19.58 0.27 21.15
C GLN A 487 -20.30 0.80 19.89
N LEU A 488 -20.56 -0.12 18.94
CA LEU A 488 -21.41 0.13 17.79
C LEU A 488 -22.88 -0.11 18.15
N TYR A 489 -23.77 0.67 17.54
CA TYR A 489 -25.22 0.57 17.70
C TYR A 489 -25.72 0.63 19.15
N GLN A 490 -25.08 1.46 19.98
CA GLN A 490 -25.50 1.61 21.38
C GLN A 490 -26.82 2.38 21.44
N GLN A 491 -27.88 1.74 21.93
CA GLN A 491 -29.16 2.42 22.16
C GLN A 491 -29.06 3.27 23.42
N VAL A 492 -29.19 4.59 23.27
CA VAL A 492 -29.23 5.54 24.37
C VAL A 492 -30.54 6.31 24.30
N THR A 493 -31.29 6.33 25.41
CA THR A 493 -32.47 7.18 25.53
C THR A 493 -32.01 8.61 25.81
N ASP A 494 -32.33 9.53 24.92
CA ASP A 494 -32.02 10.96 25.13
C ASP A 494 -32.85 11.49 26.32
N PRO A 495 -32.21 11.98 27.40
CA PRO A 495 -32.91 12.50 28.58
C PRO A 495 -33.86 13.67 28.29
N THR A 496 -33.66 14.37 27.17
CA THR A 496 -34.36 15.61 26.83
C THR A 496 -35.60 15.37 25.98
N THR A 497 -35.55 14.39 25.08
CA THR A 497 -36.59 14.12 24.08
C THR A 497 -37.34 12.82 24.31
N GLY A 498 -36.82 11.92 25.17
CA GLY A 498 -37.45 10.62 25.46
C GLY A 498 -37.41 9.62 24.30
N HIS A 499 -36.78 9.97 23.17
CA HIS A 499 -36.58 9.10 22.03
C HIS A 499 -35.31 8.25 22.20
N THR A 500 -35.40 6.97 21.82
CA THR A 500 -34.24 6.07 21.76
C THR A 500 -33.43 6.42 20.51
N ILE A 501 -32.22 6.95 20.70
CA ILE A 501 -31.28 7.24 19.61
C ILE A 501 -30.21 6.15 19.62
N THR A 502 -29.96 5.56 18.45
CA THR A 502 -28.85 4.62 18.27
C THR A 502 -27.57 5.42 18.02
N LEU A 503 -26.67 5.40 18.99
CA LEU A 503 -25.38 6.06 18.92
C LEU A 503 -24.38 5.20 18.14
N ASN A 504 -23.54 5.84 17.32
CA ASN A 504 -22.57 5.20 16.41
C ASN A 504 -23.20 4.24 15.39
N ASP A 505 -24.31 4.64 14.76
CA ASP A 505 -24.87 3.89 13.62
C ASP A 505 -24.05 4.16 12.34
N ILE A 506 -23.14 3.25 12.04
CA ILE A 506 -22.25 3.34 10.88
C ILE A 506 -22.98 3.17 9.54
N ARG A 507 -24.22 2.65 9.52
CA ARG A 507 -25.01 2.44 8.29
C ARG A 507 -25.58 3.73 7.73
N GLN A 508 -25.78 4.75 8.58
CA GLN A 508 -26.41 6.01 8.19
C GLN A 508 -25.43 6.98 7.53
N GLY A 509 -24.13 6.87 7.86
CA GLY A 509 -23.11 7.78 7.35
C GLY A 509 -22.81 7.55 5.87
N LYS A 510 -22.65 8.63 5.11
CA LYS A 510 -22.09 8.58 3.76
C LYS A 510 -20.61 8.89 3.83
N TYR A 511 -19.80 7.99 3.30
CA TYR A 511 -18.35 8.09 3.37
C TYR A 511 -17.74 8.24 1.98
N ASP A 512 -16.71 9.07 1.91
CA ASP A 512 -15.80 9.18 0.77
C ASP A 512 -14.40 8.70 1.19
N VAL A 513 -13.65 8.16 0.22
CA VAL A 513 -12.36 7.54 0.45
C VAL A 513 -11.30 8.32 -0.33
N VAL A 514 -10.36 8.91 0.41
CA VAL A 514 -9.27 9.70 -0.18
C VAL A 514 -7.94 9.07 0.20
N VAL A 515 -7.15 8.70 -0.80
CA VAL A 515 -5.78 8.23 -0.58
C VAL A 515 -4.83 9.41 -0.55
N THR A 516 -3.92 9.40 0.41
CA THR A 516 -2.82 10.34 0.51
C THR A 516 -1.52 9.55 0.43
N VAL A 517 -0.77 9.80 -0.64
CA VAL A 517 0.61 9.32 -0.79
C VAL A 517 1.51 10.34 -0.13
N GLY A 518 2.15 9.96 0.97
CA GLY A 518 3.03 10.84 1.73
C GLY A 518 3.93 10.03 2.65
N PRO A 519 4.98 10.67 3.20
CA PRO A 519 5.84 10.03 4.18
C PRO A 519 5.00 9.52 5.35
N SER A 520 5.42 8.41 5.96
CA SER A 520 4.69 7.81 7.08
C SER A 520 4.39 8.84 8.16
N TYR A 521 3.32 8.66 8.94
CA TYR A 521 2.98 9.59 10.02
C TYR A 521 4.15 9.81 11.00
N ALA A 522 4.94 8.75 11.27
CA ALA A 522 6.17 8.87 12.07
C ALA A 522 7.18 9.84 11.43
N THR A 523 7.38 9.75 10.11
CA THR A 523 8.25 10.65 9.35
C THR A 523 7.69 12.07 9.31
N GLN A 524 6.39 12.26 9.06
CA GLN A 524 5.75 13.59 9.09
C GLN A 524 5.90 14.27 10.45
N ARG A 525 5.75 13.51 11.55
CA ARG A 525 6.00 14.02 12.90
C ARG A 525 7.45 14.45 13.09
N MET A 526 8.41 13.66 12.63
CA MET A 526 9.84 14.03 12.70
C MET A 526 10.18 15.26 11.86
N GLU A 527 9.66 15.35 10.63
CA GLU A 527 9.86 16.51 9.75
C GLU A 527 9.22 17.77 10.33
N ALA A 528 8.00 17.66 10.84
CA ALA A 528 7.33 18.75 11.54
C ALA A 528 8.11 19.17 12.79
N ALA A 529 8.67 18.22 13.55
CA ALA A 529 9.51 18.50 14.70
C ALA A 529 10.77 19.29 14.31
N ASP A 530 11.50 18.83 13.28
CA ASP A 530 12.70 19.49 12.80
C ASP A 530 12.40 20.89 12.24
N ALA A 531 11.35 21.04 11.44
CA ALA A 531 10.91 22.34 10.91
C ALA A 531 10.53 23.31 12.04
N MET A 532 9.82 22.83 13.07
CA MET A 532 9.44 23.63 14.23
C MET A 532 10.65 24.00 15.10
N MET A 533 11.65 23.12 15.22
CA MET A 533 12.91 23.42 15.91
C MET A 533 13.77 24.43 15.15
N GLN A 534 13.84 24.32 13.82
CA GLN A 534 14.51 25.31 12.98
C GLN A 534 13.82 26.68 13.07
N LEU A 535 12.49 26.70 13.04
CA LEU A 535 11.71 27.91 13.26
C LEU A 535 11.98 28.51 14.64
N ALA A 536 12.03 27.68 15.68
CA ALA A 536 12.36 28.12 17.03
C ALA A 536 13.77 28.72 17.13
N ALA A 537 14.76 28.10 16.48
CA ALA A 537 16.13 28.60 16.43
C ALA A 537 16.23 29.95 15.68
N GLN A 538 15.52 30.08 14.55
CA GLN A 538 15.53 31.29 13.73
C GLN A 538 14.75 32.45 14.37
N MET A 539 13.62 32.15 15.02
CA MET A 539 12.75 33.14 15.65
C MET A 539 13.16 33.48 17.08
N GLY A 540 14.09 32.74 17.68
CA GLY A 540 14.55 32.94 19.06
C GLY A 540 15.10 34.34 19.32
N GLY A 541 15.67 35.01 18.31
CA GLY A 541 16.14 36.40 18.40
C GLY A 541 15.10 37.48 18.08
N VAL A 542 13.99 37.14 17.42
CA VAL A 542 13.03 38.10 16.85
C VAL A 542 11.71 38.10 17.61
N ALA A 543 11.18 36.92 17.92
CA ALA A 543 9.93 36.74 18.64
C ALA A 543 10.04 35.54 19.60
N PRO A 544 10.56 35.74 20.82
CA PRO A 544 10.78 34.66 21.80
C PRO A 544 9.50 33.88 22.13
N GLN A 545 8.34 34.54 22.13
CA GLN A 545 7.03 33.90 22.37
C GLN A 545 6.67 32.90 21.26
N ILE A 546 6.88 33.26 19.99
CA ILE A 546 6.66 32.37 18.84
C ILE A 546 7.67 31.22 18.86
N ALA A 547 8.93 31.51 19.19
CA ALA A 547 9.96 30.48 19.31
C ALA A 547 9.64 29.46 20.43
N THR A 548 9.06 29.90 21.54
CA THR A 548 8.68 29.02 22.65
C THR A 548 7.51 28.11 22.28
N VAL A 549 6.51 28.63 21.57
CA VAL A 549 5.38 27.83 21.05
C VAL A 549 5.85 26.85 19.97
N ALA A 550 6.75 27.26 19.08
CA ALA A 550 7.34 26.39 18.07
C ALA A 550 8.18 25.27 18.70
N ALA A 551 8.99 25.58 19.72
CA ALA A 551 9.76 24.58 20.47
C ALA A 551 8.86 23.54 21.16
N TYR A 552 7.75 23.98 21.77
CA TYR A 552 6.75 23.08 22.36
C TYR A 552 6.12 22.16 21.33
N ALA A 553 5.68 22.71 20.20
CA ALA A 553 5.06 21.94 19.13
C ALA A 553 6.06 20.93 18.53
N GLY A 554 7.33 21.31 18.40
CA GLY A 554 8.40 20.41 17.96
C GLY A 554 8.66 19.28 18.94
N MET A 555 8.76 19.56 20.24
CA MET A 555 8.91 18.54 21.29
C MET A 555 7.72 17.60 21.37
N ARG A 556 6.49 18.09 21.15
CA ARG A 556 5.27 17.25 21.15
C ARG A 556 5.31 16.18 20.06
N ASN A 557 5.98 16.46 18.96
CA ASN A 557 6.11 15.55 17.84
C ASN A 557 7.32 14.61 17.97
N MET A 558 8.18 14.79 18.98
CA MET A 558 9.29 13.89 19.28
C MET A 558 8.92 12.86 20.34
N ASP A 559 9.21 11.59 20.06
CA ASP A 559 9.00 10.50 21.01
C ASP A 559 10.21 10.39 21.95
N LEU A 560 10.25 11.27 22.97
CA LEU A 560 11.33 11.35 23.95
C LEU A 560 11.00 10.49 25.17
N VAL A 561 11.94 9.66 25.61
CA VAL A 561 11.84 8.92 26.87
C VAL A 561 11.78 9.93 28.04
N GLY A 562 10.68 9.94 28.80
CA GLY A 562 10.39 10.95 29.83
C GLY A 562 9.80 12.27 29.29
N GLY A 563 9.48 12.33 28.00
CA GLY A 563 8.96 13.52 27.33
C GLY A 563 7.56 13.94 27.80
N GLU A 564 6.73 13.02 28.28
CA GLU A 564 5.37 13.35 28.75
C GLU A 564 5.37 14.28 29.98
N GLU A 565 6.25 14.05 30.94
CA GLU A 565 6.39 14.90 32.14
C GLU A 565 6.92 16.29 31.76
N VAL A 566 7.88 16.34 30.83
CA VAL A 566 8.45 17.59 30.31
C VAL A 566 7.41 18.37 29.51
N LEU A 567 6.65 17.71 28.63
CA LEU A 567 5.58 18.32 27.84
C LEU A 567 4.44 18.83 28.73
N ALA A 568 4.08 18.10 29.79
CA ALA A 568 3.07 18.54 30.75
C ALA A 568 3.54 19.78 31.52
N ALA A 569 4.81 19.82 31.96
CA ALA A 569 5.38 20.99 32.61
C ALA A 569 5.48 22.19 31.67
N PHE A 570 5.91 21.99 30.43
CA PHE A 570 6.03 23.03 29.42
C PHE A 570 4.65 23.57 28.98
N HIS A 571 3.64 22.69 28.86
CA HIS A 571 2.25 23.08 28.60
C HIS A 571 1.70 23.98 29.72
N LYS A 572 1.86 23.58 30.99
CA LYS A 572 1.44 24.38 32.15
C LYS A 572 2.10 25.76 32.16
N LEU A 573 3.38 25.84 31.81
CA LEU A 573 4.12 27.09 31.72
C LEU A 573 3.61 28.00 30.58
N LEU A 574 3.28 27.43 29.43
CA LEU A 574 2.71 28.17 28.30
C LEU A 574 1.28 28.64 28.53
N VAL A 575 0.45 27.83 29.21
CA VAL A 575 -0.91 28.24 29.64
C VAL A 575 -0.82 29.35 30.69
N ALA A 576 0.09 29.25 31.66
CA ALA A 576 0.34 30.31 32.64
C ALA A 576 0.86 31.62 32.01
N GLN A 577 1.56 31.54 30.87
CA GLN A 577 1.99 32.69 30.09
C GLN A 577 0.94 33.22 29.09
N GLY A 578 -0.24 32.57 29.00
CA GLY A 578 -1.33 32.96 28.10
C GLY A 578 -1.07 32.68 26.60
N LEU A 579 -0.09 31.84 26.26
CA LEU A 579 0.30 31.55 24.87
C LEU A 579 -0.44 30.34 24.27
N LEU A 580 -1.11 29.53 25.09
CA LEU A 580 -1.95 28.39 24.68
C LEU A 580 -3.28 28.40 25.45
N PRO A 581 -4.40 28.00 24.82
CA PRO A 581 -5.66 27.81 25.53
C PRO A 581 -5.59 26.58 26.46
N PRO A 582 -6.22 26.62 27.65
CA PRO A 582 -6.34 25.45 28.51
C PRO A 582 -7.16 24.35 27.82
N LYS A 583 -6.81 23.08 28.03
CA LYS A 583 -7.61 21.94 27.54
C LYS A 583 -8.90 21.78 28.36
N ASP A 584 -9.91 21.11 27.79
CA ASP A 584 -11.15 20.76 28.49
C ASP A 584 -10.84 20.05 29.82
N GLY A 585 -11.05 20.76 30.94
CA GLY A 585 -10.80 20.29 32.30
C GLY A 585 -9.66 20.98 33.07
N GLU A 586 -8.89 21.90 32.48
CA GLU A 586 -7.86 22.70 33.18
C GLU A 586 -8.39 24.10 33.58
N PRO A 587 -8.05 24.61 34.80
CA PRO A 587 -8.50 25.92 35.24
C PRO A 587 -7.90 27.03 34.35
N PRO A 588 -8.68 28.07 33.99
CA PRO A 588 -8.22 29.17 33.15
C PRO A 588 -7.09 29.96 33.84
N PRO A 589 -6.18 30.58 33.06
CA PRO A 589 -5.02 31.28 33.61
C PRO A 589 -5.44 32.42 34.56
N GLU A 590 -4.76 32.52 35.70
CA GLU A 590 -4.98 33.60 36.67
C GLU A 590 -4.67 34.96 36.01
N PRO A 591 -5.56 35.97 36.14
CA PRO A 591 -5.32 37.29 35.57
C PRO A 591 -4.05 37.92 36.19
N PRO A 592 -3.26 38.69 35.41
CA PRO A 592 -1.98 39.22 35.86
C PRO A 592 -2.15 40.06 37.15
N ALA A 593 -1.33 39.76 38.15
CA ALA A 593 -1.37 40.44 39.44
C ALA A 593 -1.21 41.97 39.27
N PRO A 594 -2.07 42.79 39.91
CA PRO A 594 -2.02 44.24 39.74
C PRO A 594 -0.71 44.83 40.27
N ASP A 595 -0.13 45.72 39.48
CA ASP A 595 1.14 46.44 39.67
C ASP A 595 1.31 46.93 41.13
N PRO A 596 2.41 46.62 41.85
CA PRO A 596 2.60 46.95 43.28
C PRO A 596 2.42 48.44 43.64
N VAL A 597 2.58 49.34 42.68
CA VAL A 597 2.33 50.78 42.84
C VAL A 597 0.83 51.08 43.03
N GLN A 598 -0.06 50.34 42.36
CA GLN A 598 -1.51 50.47 42.48
C GLN A 598 -1.99 49.96 43.86
N LEU A 599 -1.45 48.84 44.33
CA LEU A 599 -1.73 48.28 45.65
C LEU A 599 -1.28 49.20 46.79
N ALA A 600 -0.13 49.86 46.66
CA ALA A 600 0.34 50.84 47.64
C ALA A 600 -0.56 52.09 47.70
N ARG A 601 -1.08 52.54 46.55
CA ARG A 601 -1.98 53.69 46.47
C ARG A 601 -3.37 53.41 47.07
N VAL A 602 -3.89 52.20 46.85
CA VAL A 602 -5.15 51.73 47.45
C VAL A 602 -5.03 51.58 48.96
N LYS A 603 -3.92 51.02 49.47
CA LYS A 603 -3.67 50.93 50.93
C LYS A 603 -3.53 52.30 51.60
N LYS A 604 -2.93 53.29 50.91
CA LYS A 604 -2.84 54.66 51.44
C LYS A 604 -4.22 55.33 51.51
N LEU A 605 -5.04 55.16 50.47
CA LEU A 605 -6.40 55.69 50.43
C LEU A 605 -7.34 55.03 51.46
N SER A 606 -7.18 53.73 51.73
CA SER A 606 -7.96 53.04 52.77
C SER A 606 -7.54 53.47 54.18
N ALA A 607 -6.24 53.68 54.43
CA ALA A 607 -5.74 54.13 55.72
C ALA A 607 -6.17 55.59 56.04
N ASP A 608 -6.19 56.48 55.04
CA ASP A 608 -6.68 57.85 55.22
C ASP A 608 -8.20 57.87 55.48
N ALA A 609 -8.97 56.94 54.90
CA ALA A 609 -10.42 56.83 55.12
C ALA A 609 -10.77 56.35 56.55
N GLU A 610 -9.98 55.45 57.13
CA GLU A 610 -10.17 54.95 58.51
C GLU A 610 -9.84 56.01 59.57
N LEU A 611 -8.87 56.90 59.31
CA LEU A 611 -8.52 58.01 60.21
C LEU A 611 -9.58 59.12 60.26
N SER A 612 -10.38 59.28 59.19
CA SER A 612 -11.51 60.23 59.14
C SER A 612 -12.81 59.72 59.80
N GLY A 613 -12.86 58.47 60.26
CA GLY A 613 -14.09 57.79 60.69
C GLY A 613 -14.36 57.69 62.20
N CYS A 614 -13.56 58.32 63.07
CA CYS A 614 -13.73 58.20 64.53
C CYS A 614 -14.49 59.41 65.14
N PRO A 615 -15.67 59.24 65.77
CA PRO A 615 -16.51 60.34 66.26
C PRO A 615 -16.13 60.84 67.66
N SER A 616 -15.92 62.15 67.83
CA SER A 616 -15.82 62.81 69.14
C SER A 616 -17.17 63.44 69.54
N ALA A 617 -17.56 63.18 70.78
CA ALA A 617 -18.82 63.56 71.39
C ALA A 617 -18.86 65.04 71.84
N THR A 618 -20.10 65.52 71.99
CA THR A 618 -20.56 66.63 72.88
C THR A 618 -20.49 68.08 72.33
N SER A 619 -21.64 68.65 71.96
CA SER A 619 -22.34 69.64 72.80
C SER A 619 -23.56 70.29 72.10
N THR A 620 -24.72 70.04 72.70
CA THR A 620 -25.80 71.00 73.01
C THR A 620 -25.76 72.41 72.40
N GLY A 621 -26.86 72.81 71.76
CA GLY A 621 -27.33 74.20 71.90
C GLY A 621 -28.13 74.84 70.76
N ARG A 622 -29.46 74.87 70.94
CA ARG A 622 -30.39 75.96 70.55
C ARG A 622 -30.66 76.28 69.07
N ARG A 623 -31.93 75.99 68.71
CA ARG A 623 -32.98 76.93 68.23
C ARG A 623 -32.56 77.99 67.20
N ARG A 624 -33.21 77.95 66.03
CA ARG A 624 -34.45 78.70 65.66
C ARG A 624 -34.40 79.19 64.19
N THR A 625 -35.49 78.92 63.48
CA THR A 625 -36.18 79.79 62.48
C THR A 625 -35.44 80.18 61.20
N THR A 626 -35.77 79.54 60.08
CA THR A 626 -36.70 79.99 59.00
C THR A 626 -36.09 80.97 58.00
N THR A 627 -35.92 80.46 56.77
CA THR A 627 -36.18 81.08 55.46
C THR A 627 -35.74 82.52 55.20
N SER A 628 -34.83 82.65 54.24
CA SER A 628 -34.93 83.57 53.10
C SER A 628 -34.16 82.96 51.94
#